data_AF-K9DSK3-F1
#
_entry.id   AF-K9DSK3-F1
#
_cell.length_a   1.000
_cell.length_b   1.000
_cell.length_c   1.000
_cell.angle_alpha   90.00
_cell.angle_beta   90.00
_cell.angle_gamma   90.00
#
_symmetry.space_group_name_H-M   'P 1'
#
loop_
_entity.id
_entity.type
_entity.pdbx_description
1 polymer ?
#
loop_
_entity_poly.entity_id
_entity_poly.type
_entity_poly.pdbx_seq_one_letter_code
_entity_poly.pdbx_strand_id
1 'polypeptide(L)'
;MRLVFTKGAGKFDRMTIVRPGRPPEQVDCPKQGIIPHDMVHYAVEHTLAVRGFLARVGEGEAASFGMQGEPCSDAVERLVEVFQGDQWSGGDAPATDLIDLYRVTCHARSCPMLDIDAAAIDAVRCALAELTARWAAVPVGGHLEVGFAQAFGEPERKMAQNFF
;
A
#
# COMPACT_ATOMS: atom_id res chain seq x y z
N MET A 1 5.97 4.05 -11.89
CA MET A 1 7.27 3.61 -11.33
C MET A 1 7.33 2.09 -11.29
N ARG A 2 8.51 1.50 -11.03
CA ARG A 2 8.67 0.04 -10.86
C ARG A 2 9.24 -0.25 -9.47
N LEU A 3 8.67 -1.26 -8.81
CA LEU A 3 9.11 -1.74 -7.50
C LEU A 3 9.69 -3.14 -7.66
N VAL A 4 10.89 -3.35 -7.15
CA VAL A 4 11.59 -4.64 -7.19
C VAL A 4 11.85 -5.11 -5.77
N PHE A 5 11.11 -6.11 -5.33
CA PHE A 5 11.26 -6.72 -4.02
C PHE A 5 12.24 -7.88 -4.12
N THR A 6 13.36 -7.82 -3.40
CA THR A 6 14.40 -8.88 -3.38
C THR A 6 14.33 -9.65 -2.07
N LYS A 7 14.26 -10.98 -2.16
CA LYS A 7 14.17 -11.84 -0.97
C LYS A 7 15.54 -12.02 -0.35
N GLY A 8 15.75 -11.50 0.85
CA GLY A 8 17.01 -11.63 1.59
C GLY A 8 17.11 -12.96 2.36
N ALA A 9 18.35 -13.38 2.62
CA ALA A 9 18.67 -14.57 3.43
C ALA A 9 18.56 -14.30 4.95
N GLY A 10 18.59 -13.03 5.36
CA GLY A 10 18.61 -12.61 6.76
C GLY A 10 17.27 -12.06 7.25
N LYS A 11 17.32 -11.13 8.20
CA LYS A 11 16.14 -10.51 8.82
C LYS A 11 15.41 -9.51 7.92
N PHE A 12 16.01 -9.13 6.79
CA PHE A 12 15.51 -8.10 5.89
C PHE A 12 15.37 -8.65 4.47
N ASP A 13 14.24 -8.31 3.85
CA ASP A 13 14.09 -8.19 2.41
C ASP A 13 14.42 -6.76 1.98
N ARG A 14 14.41 -6.49 0.68
CA ARG A 14 14.68 -5.14 0.18
C ARG A 14 13.74 -4.76 -0.95
N MET A 15 13.14 -3.58 -0.86
CA MET A 15 12.43 -2.95 -1.97
C MET A 15 13.38 -1.98 -2.68
N THR A 16 13.54 -2.14 -4.00
CA THR A 16 14.21 -1.14 -4.85
C THR A 16 13.16 -0.42 -5.68
N ILE A 17 13.17 0.90 -5.62
CA ILE A 17 12.26 1.78 -6.36
C ILE A 17 13.01 2.33 -7.57
N VAL A 18 12.47 2.07 -8.75
CA VAL A 18 13.03 2.54 -10.02
C VAL A 18 12.06 3.54 -10.66
N ARG A 19 12.53 4.78 -10.81
CA ARG A 19 11.81 5.87 -11.50
C ARG A 19 12.62 6.35 -12.70
N PRO A 20 11.98 6.64 -13.85
CA PRO A 20 12.67 7.16 -15.02
C PRO A 20 13.49 8.42 -14.69
N GLY A 21 14.73 8.45 -15.15
CA GLY A 21 15.61 9.63 -14.99
C GLY A 21 16.09 9.89 -13.55
N ARG A 22 15.87 8.98 -12.60
CA ARG A 22 16.37 9.11 -11.22
C ARG A 22 17.19 7.88 -10.81
N PRO A 23 18.21 8.03 -9.94
CA PRO A 23 18.87 6.90 -9.32
C PRO A 23 17.86 6.00 -8.58
N PRO A 24 18.05 4.68 -8.57
CA PRO A 24 17.25 3.79 -7.76
C PRO A 24 17.37 4.12 -6.27
N GLU A 25 16.24 4.10 -5.56
CA GLU A 25 16.19 4.17 -4.10
C GLU A 25 15.94 2.79 -3.51
N GLN A 26 16.37 2.57 -2.27
CA GLN A 26 16.20 1.30 -1.57
C GLN A 26 15.59 1.53 -0.20
N VAL A 27 14.65 0.64 0.15
CA VAL A 27 14.03 0.56 1.46
C VAL A 27 14.27 -0.84 2.00
N ASP A 28 14.80 -0.93 3.22
CA ASP A 28 14.92 -2.20 3.92
C ASP A 28 13.55 -2.63 4.42
N CYS A 29 13.18 -3.89 4.16
CA CYS A 29 11.89 -4.45 4.55
C CYS A 29 12.10 -5.52 5.62
N PRO A 30 11.93 -5.24 6.92
CA PRO A 30 12.02 -6.24 7.96
C PRO A 30 11.05 -7.41 7.71
N LYS A 31 11.51 -8.65 7.90
CA LYS A 31 10.66 -9.83 7.78
C LYS A 31 9.69 -9.91 8.96
N GLN A 32 8.40 -10.07 8.65
CA GLN A 32 7.32 -10.11 9.64
C GLN A 32 6.50 -11.41 9.57
N GLY A 33 6.99 -12.43 8.86
CA GLY A 33 6.26 -13.70 8.64
C GLY A 33 5.19 -13.64 7.53
N ILE A 34 4.95 -12.46 6.97
CA ILE A 34 4.06 -12.20 5.82
C ILE A 34 4.88 -11.55 4.68
N ILE A 35 4.22 -11.12 3.60
CA ILE A 35 4.87 -10.32 2.54
C ILE A 35 5.45 -9.00 3.11
N PRO A 36 6.45 -8.37 2.44
CA PRO A 36 7.00 -7.09 2.87
C PRO A 36 5.92 -6.02 3.08
N HIS A 37 6.07 -5.17 4.09
CA HIS A 37 5.11 -4.09 4.40
C HIS A 37 4.81 -3.20 3.19
N ASP A 38 5.83 -2.76 2.44
CA ASP A 38 5.62 -1.95 1.24
C ASP A 38 4.95 -2.73 0.08
N MET A 39 4.90 -4.06 0.15
CA MET A 39 4.10 -4.88 -0.77
C MET A 39 2.61 -4.89 -0.36
N VAL A 40 2.31 -4.71 0.93
CA VAL A 40 0.95 -4.45 1.42
C VAL A 40 0.49 -3.06 0.97
N HIS A 41 1.37 -2.05 1.03
CA HIS A 41 1.12 -0.75 0.39
C HIS A 41 0.77 -0.91 -1.08
N TYR A 42 1.55 -1.70 -1.82
CA TYR A 42 1.26 -1.97 -3.22
C TYR A 42 -0.15 -2.57 -3.40
N ALA A 43 -0.51 -3.59 -2.62
CA ALA A 43 -1.83 -4.20 -2.69
C ALA A 43 -2.96 -3.20 -2.43
N VAL A 44 -2.85 -2.36 -1.39
CA VAL A 44 -3.87 -1.38 -1.03
C VAL A 44 -3.96 -0.25 -2.06
N GLU A 45 -2.84 0.43 -2.32
CA GLU A 45 -2.79 1.62 -3.16
C GLU A 45 -3.10 1.31 -4.63
N HIS A 46 -2.61 0.18 -5.14
CA HIS A 46 -2.88 -0.24 -6.51
C HIS A 46 -4.34 -0.64 -6.71
N THR A 47 -4.90 -1.42 -5.78
CA THR A 47 -6.25 -1.99 -5.94
C THR A 47 -7.32 -0.92 -5.77
N LEU A 48 -7.15 -0.02 -4.79
CA LEU A 48 -8.15 1.00 -4.48
C LEU A 48 -7.92 2.32 -5.23
N ALA A 49 -6.83 2.44 -5.98
CA ALA A 49 -6.41 3.68 -6.65
C ALA A 49 -6.39 4.87 -5.67
N VAL A 50 -5.80 4.66 -4.49
CA VAL A 50 -5.66 5.67 -3.42
C VAL A 50 -4.23 6.15 -3.29
N ARG A 51 -4.06 7.41 -2.88
CA ARG A 51 -2.77 8.07 -2.77
C ARG A 51 -2.16 7.85 -1.38
N GLY A 52 -1.29 6.85 -1.23
CA GLY A 52 -0.52 6.57 -0.02
C GLY A 52 0.99 6.81 -0.18
N PHE A 53 1.78 6.04 0.56
CA PHE A 53 3.24 6.12 0.54
C PHE A 53 3.82 5.91 -0.86
N LEU A 54 3.43 4.84 -1.56
CA LEU A 54 3.97 4.52 -2.88
C LEU A 54 3.58 5.57 -3.92
N ALA A 55 2.35 6.09 -3.84
CA ALA A 55 1.91 7.21 -4.66
C ALA A 55 2.81 8.44 -4.50
N ARG A 56 3.10 8.83 -3.25
CA ARG A 56 3.96 9.99 -2.93
C ARG A 56 5.40 9.78 -3.37
N VAL A 57 5.94 8.58 -3.18
CA VAL A 57 7.26 8.19 -3.71
C VAL A 57 7.29 8.27 -5.24
N GLY A 58 6.19 7.91 -5.91
CA GLY A 58 6.01 8.05 -7.35
C GLY A 58 6.00 9.51 -7.81
N GLU A 59 5.36 10.40 -7.03
CA GLU A 59 5.33 11.86 -7.26
C GLU A 59 6.69 12.54 -7.01
N GLY A 60 7.62 11.81 -6.41
CA GLY A 60 9.02 12.20 -6.31
C GLY A 60 9.45 12.59 -4.90
N GLU A 61 8.64 12.33 -3.88
CA GLU A 61 9.09 12.33 -2.48
C GLU A 61 10.11 11.21 -2.25
N ALA A 62 10.98 11.40 -1.26
CA ALA A 62 11.98 10.42 -0.87
C ALA A 62 11.32 9.20 -0.20
N ALA A 63 11.77 8.01 -0.54
CA ALA A 63 11.29 6.77 0.07
C ALA A 63 11.94 6.57 1.45
N SER A 64 11.41 7.25 2.46
CA SER A 64 12.00 7.27 3.80
C SER A 64 10.96 7.31 4.91
N PHE A 65 11.34 6.81 6.09
CA PHE A 65 10.57 6.93 7.33
C PHE A 65 10.37 8.38 7.80
N GLY A 66 11.05 9.35 7.18
CA GLY A 66 10.93 10.79 7.48
C GLY A 66 9.87 11.51 6.64
N MET A 67 9.09 10.78 5.84
CA MET A 67 7.99 11.35 5.05
C MET A 67 7.02 12.09 5.98
N GLN A 68 6.73 13.36 5.67
CA GLN A 68 5.85 14.17 6.49
C GLN A 68 4.42 13.62 6.44
N GLY A 69 3.76 13.58 7.60
CA GLY A 69 2.36 13.16 7.70
C GLY A 69 1.46 13.99 6.78
N GLU A 70 0.54 13.32 6.10
CA GLU A 70 -0.46 13.94 5.25
C GLU A 70 -1.77 13.18 5.46
N PRO A 71 -2.89 13.84 5.82
CA PRO A 71 -4.07 13.14 6.33
C PRO A 71 -4.60 12.03 5.42
N CYS A 72 -4.63 12.22 4.10
CA CYS A 72 -5.10 11.18 3.19
C CYS A 72 -4.12 10.01 3.10
N SER A 73 -2.82 10.28 2.98
CA SER A 73 -1.76 9.27 3.02
C SER A 73 -1.74 8.51 4.36
N ASP A 74 -1.99 9.20 5.47
CA ASP A 74 -2.03 8.62 6.81
C ASP A 74 -3.24 7.68 6.96
N ALA A 75 -4.36 7.98 6.29
CA ALA A 75 -5.51 7.08 6.24
C ALA A 75 -5.23 5.82 5.43
N VAL A 76 -4.42 5.90 4.37
CA VAL A 76 -3.96 4.72 3.63
C VAL A 76 -3.04 3.86 4.49
N GLU A 77 -2.10 4.49 5.21
CA GLU A 77 -1.21 3.80 6.16
C GLU A 77 -2.01 3.01 7.20
N ARG A 78 -3.07 3.62 7.77
CA ARG A 78 -3.94 2.93 8.73
C ARG A 78 -4.62 1.71 8.12
N LEU A 79 -5.06 1.79 6.86
CA LEU A 79 -5.66 0.63 6.18
C LEU A 79 -4.61 -0.46 5.90
N VAL A 80 -3.39 -0.08 5.50
CA VAL A 80 -2.26 -1.00 5.33
C VAL A 80 -1.95 -1.75 6.62
N GLU A 81 -1.88 -1.05 7.75
CA GLU A 81 -1.65 -1.65 9.07
C GLU A 81 -2.78 -2.61 9.48
N VAL A 82 -4.04 -2.30 9.14
CA VAL A 82 -5.18 -3.21 9.37
C VAL A 82 -5.02 -4.51 8.59
N PHE A 83 -4.71 -4.44 7.28
CA PHE A 83 -4.47 -5.64 6.48
C PHE A 83 -3.24 -6.43 6.93
N GLN A 84 -2.18 -5.73 7.31
CA GLN A 84 -0.99 -6.37 7.88
C GLN A 84 -1.32 -7.13 9.18
N GLY A 85 -2.09 -6.51 10.07
CA GLY A 85 -2.56 -7.14 11.32
C GLY A 85 -3.45 -8.35 11.08
N ASP A 86 -4.34 -8.26 10.08
CA ASP A 86 -5.20 -9.37 9.65
C ASP A 86 -4.36 -10.55 9.12
N GLN A 87 -3.36 -10.28 8.27
CA GLN A 87 -2.47 -11.32 7.74
C GLN A 87 -1.65 -12.03 8.84
N TRP A 88 -1.22 -11.32 9.89
CA TRP A 88 -0.60 -11.96 11.06
C TRP A 88 -1.56 -12.88 11.82
N SER A 89 -2.86 -12.62 11.72
CA SER A 89 -3.92 -13.40 12.39
C SER A 89 -4.51 -14.52 11.51
N GLY A 90 -4.06 -14.67 10.27
CA GLY A 90 -4.54 -15.69 9.33
C GLY A 90 -5.24 -15.13 8.08
N GLY A 91 -5.58 -13.84 8.05
CA GLY A 91 -6.07 -13.14 6.86
C GLY A 91 -7.55 -13.39 6.52
N ASP A 92 -8.34 -13.90 7.47
CA ASP A 92 -9.70 -14.38 7.25
C ASP A 92 -10.76 -13.69 8.12
N ALA A 93 -10.39 -12.63 8.88
CA ALA A 93 -11.36 -11.91 9.71
C ALA A 93 -12.51 -11.31 8.85
N PRO A 94 -13.72 -11.12 9.40
CA PRO A 94 -14.82 -10.51 8.66
C PRO A 94 -14.46 -9.12 8.13
N ALA A 95 -14.92 -8.79 6.92
CA ALA A 95 -14.67 -7.46 6.33
C ALA A 95 -15.23 -6.32 7.22
N THR A 96 -16.34 -6.57 7.92
CA THR A 96 -16.91 -5.64 8.90
C THR A 96 -15.94 -5.34 10.04
N ASP A 97 -15.22 -6.35 10.53
CA ASP A 97 -14.29 -6.22 11.65
C ASP A 97 -13.05 -5.43 11.21
N LEU A 98 -12.59 -5.65 9.97
CA LEU A 98 -11.51 -4.84 9.37
C LEU A 98 -11.93 -3.37 9.23
N ILE A 99 -13.14 -3.10 8.73
CA ILE A 99 -13.66 -1.73 8.57
C ILE A 99 -13.83 -1.05 9.93
N ASP A 100 -14.29 -1.78 10.95
CA ASP A 100 -14.44 -1.25 12.31
C ASP A 100 -13.08 -0.95 12.95
N LEU A 101 -12.10 -1.84 12.79
CA LEU A 101 -10.72 -1.59 13.25
C LEU A 101 -10.10 -0.41 12.50
N TYR A 102 -10.32 -0.31 11.20
CA TYR A 102 -9.88 0.83 10.39
C TYR A 102 -10.46 2.15 10.90
N ARG A 103 -11.76 2.19 11.19
CA ARG A 103 -12.40 3.37 11.80
C ARG A 103 -11.75 3.77 13.12
N VAL A 104 -11.47 2.80 14.01
CA VAL A 104 -10.83 3.04 15.31
C VAL A 104 -9.42 3.62 15.13
N THR A 105 -8.62 3.05 14.24
CA THR A 105 -7.24 3.50 13.99
C THR A 105 -7.18 4.89 13.34
N CYS A 106 -8.08 5.19 12.40
CA CYS A 106 -8.23 6.53 11.82
C CYS A 106 -8.60 7.57 12.88
N HIS A 107 -9.60 7.26 13.72
CA HIS A 107 -10.01 8.15 14.81
C HIS A 107 -8.85 8.44 15.77
N ALA A 108 -8.09 7.41 16.18
CA ALA A 108 -6.94 7.56 17.06
C ALA A 108 -5.77 8.37 16.47
N ARG A 109 -5.74 8.56 15.14
CA ARG A 109 -4.73 9.32 14.40
C ARG A 109 -5.24 10.63 13.80
N SER A 110 -6.52 10.94 13.99
CA SER A 110 -7.16 12.14 13.44
C SER A 110 -7.01 12.28 11.92
N CYS A 111 -7.03 11.16 11.18
CA CYS A 111 -7.03 11.16 9.73
C CYS A 111 -8.43 10.80 9.17
N PRO A 112 -8.83 11.35 8.02
CA PRO A 112 -10.11 11.06 7.40
C PRO A 112 -10.13 9.62 6.88
N MET A 113 -11.10 8.83 7.31
CA MET A 113 -11.27 7.47 6.80
C MET A 113 -11.60 7.50 5.30
N LEU A 114 -11.01 6.59 4.54
CA LEU A 114 -11.40 6.36 3.15
C LEU A 114 -12.83 5.80 3.07
N ASP A 115 -13.56 6.15 2.02
CA ASP A 115 -14.86 5.56 1.72
C ASP A 115 -14.65 4.17 1.12
N ILE A 116 -14.71 3.13 1.96
CA ILE A 116 -14.50 1.73 1.58
C ILE A 116 -15.61 0.85 2.13
N ASP A 117 -15.95 -0.19 1.37
CA ASP A 117 -16.95 -1.19 1.73
C ASP A 117 -16.34 -2.61 1.74
N ALA A 118 -17.18 -3.63 1.98
CA ALA A 118 -16.73 -5.01 2.00
C ALA A 118 -16.14 -5.47 0.66
N ALA A 119 -16.65 -4.97 -0.47
CA ALA A 119 -16.13 -5.32 -1.79
C ALA A 119 -14.71 -4.78 -2.01
N ALA A 120 -14.43 -3.57 -1.51
CA ALA A 120 -13.08 -3.02 -1.49
C ALA A 120 -12.13 -3.86 -0.63
N ILE A 121 -12.59 -4.35 0.53
CA ILE A 121 -11.80 -5.24 1.38
C ILE A 121 -11.47 -6.56 0.66
N ASP A 122 -12.47 -7.19 0.05
CA ASP A 122 -12.28 -8.44 -0.69
C ASP A 122 -11.34 -8.28 -1.89
N ALA A 123 -11.43 -7.16 -2.61
CA ALA A 123 -10.53 -6.85 -3.72
C ALA A 123 -9.07 -6.78 -3.26
N VAL A 124 -8.80 -6.08 -2.14
CA VAL A 124 -7.45 -6.01 -1.58
C VAL A 124 -6.98 -7.38 -1.09
N ARG A 125 -7.86 -8.20 -0.50
CA ARG A 125 -7.53 -9.58 -0.10
C ARG A 125 -7.13 -10.44 -1.29
N CYS A 126 -7.84 -10.34 -2.41
CA CYS A 126 -7.45 -11.03 -3.64
C CYS A 126 -6.03 -10.62 -4.09
N ALA A 127 -5.72 -9.32 -4.08
CA ALA A 127 -4.40 -8.83 -4.43
C ALA A 127 -3.31 -9.33 -3.46
N LEU A 128 -3.57 -9.30 -2.14
CA LEU A 128 -2.67 -9.81 -1.12
C LEU A 128 -2.40 -11.32 -1.27
N ALA A 129 -3.44 -12.11 -1.57
CA ALA A 129 -3.31 -13.54 -1.79
C ALA A 129 -2.44 -13.85 -3.01
N GLU A 130 -2.64 -13.12 -4.12
CA GLU A 130 -1.80 -13.24 -5.32
C GLU A 130 -0.34 -12.89 -5.03
N LEU A 131 -0.10 -11.74 -4.38
CA LEU A 131 1.24 -11.29 -4.02
C LEU A 131 1.92 -12.26 -3.05
N THR A 132 1.18 -12.81 -2.09
CA THR A 132 1.67 -13.83 -1.16
C THR A 132 2.12 -15.09 -1.89
N ALA A 133 1.29 -15.60 -2.81
CA ALA A 133 1.64 -16.79 -3.60
C ALA A 133 2.88 -16.53 -4.47
N ARG A 134 2.92 -15.38 -5.16
CA ARG A 134 4.08 -14.97 -5.98
C ARG A 134 5.33 -14.82 -5.14
N TRP A 135 5.23 -14.18 -3.97
CA TRP A 135 6.35 -13.97 -3.06
C TRP A 135 6.86 -15.27 -2.46
N ALA A 136 5.98 -16.19 -2.09
CA ALA A 136 6.35 -17.51 -1.58
C ALA A 136 7.21 -18.28 -2.59
N ALA A 137 6.89 -18.18 -3.89
CA ALA A 137 7.63 -18.82 -4.97
C ALA A 137 9.04 -18.22 -5.24
N VAL A 138 9.31 -16.99 -4.77
CA VAL A 138 10.62 -16.36 -4.96
C VAL A 138 11.68 -17.06 -4.08
N PRO A 139 12.78 -17.60 -4.63
CA PRO A 139 13.85 -18.14 -3.81
C PRO A 139 14.60 -17.01 -3.08
N VAL A 140 15.32 -17.35 -2.01
CA VAL A 140 16.28 -16.41 -1.39
C VAL A 140 17.29 -15.96 -2.45
N GLY A 141 17.55 -14.65 -2.51
CA GLY A 141 18.35 -14.00 -3.56
C GLY A 141 17.59 -13.69 -4.85
N GLY A 142 16.39 -14.24 -5.03
CA GLY A 142 15.47 -13.90 -6.11
C GLY A 142 14.71 -12.60 -5.87
N HIS A 143 13.94 -12.17 -6.87
CA HIS A 143 13.15 -10.96 -6.78
C HIS A 143 11.76 -11.12 -7.42
N LEU A 144 10.84 -10.24 -6.99
CA LEU A 144 9.51 -10.03 -7.57
C LEU A 144 9.41 -8.58 -8.03
N GLU A 145 8.99 -8.38 -9.28
CA GLU A 145 8.74 -7.04 -9.81
C GLU A 145 7.25 -6.76 -9.94
N VAL A 146 6.86 -5.54 -9.58
CA VAL A 146 5.51 -5.01 -9.81
C VAL A 146 5.60 -3.60 -10.41
N GLY A 147 4.71 -3.33 -11.35
CA GLY A 147 4.52 -1.99 -11.93
C GLY A 147 3.51 -1.22 -11.11
N PHE A 148 3.83 0.02 -10.74
CA PHE A 148 2.92 0.93 -10.06
C PHE A 148 2.67 2.15 -10.94
N ALA A 149 1.51 2.18 -11.61
CA ALA A 149 1.08 3.27 -12.46
C ALA A 149 0.17 4.22 -11.66
N GLN A 150 0.44 5.52 -11.73
CA GLN A 150 -0.37 6.55 -11.08
C GLN A 150 -1.54 6.90 -11.99
N ALA A 151 -2.74 6.46 -11.61
CA ALA A 151 -3.99 7.01 -12.11
C ALA A 151 -4.92 7.13 -10.92
N PHE A 152 -4.73 8.18 -10.12
CA PHE A 152 -5.67 8.55 -9.07
C PHE A 152 -6.76 9.40 -9.72
N GLY A 153 -8.02 9.06 -9.48
CA GLY A 153 -9.14 9.81 -10.07
C GLY A 153 -9.01 11.30 -9.75
N GLU A 154 -9.03 12.15 -10.78
CA GLU A 154 -9.29 13.57 -10.55
C GLU A 154 -10.64 13.68 -9.84
N PRO A 155 -10.78 14.45 -8.74
CA PRO A 155 -12.10 14.84 -8.30
C PRO A 155 -12.73 15.60 -9.46
N GLU A 156 -13.89 15.14 -9.95
CA GLU A 156 -14.65 15.83 -10.98
C GLU A 156 -14.66 17.33 -10.67
N ARG A 157 -14.00 18.13 -11.51
CA ARG A 157 -14.30 19.56 -11.57
C ARG A 157 -15.77 19.62 -11.94
N LYS A 158 -16.65 19.79 -10.94
CA LYS A 158 -17.99 20.29 -11.17
C LYS A 158 -17.80 21.57 -11.96
N MET A 159 -18.06 21.51 -13.26
CA MET A 159 -18.21 22.69 -14.08
C MET A 159 -19.25 23.52 -13.37
N ALA A 160 -18.82 24.68 -12.87
CA ALA A 160 -19.74 25.75 -12.52
C ALA A 160 -20.54 26.04 -13.79
N GLN A 161 -21.75 25.48 -13.87
CA GLN A 161 -22.77 25.91 -14.82
C GLN A 161 -23.22 27.29 -14.36
N ASN A 162 -22.43 28.31 -14.72
CA ASN A 162 -22.93 29.66 -14.89
C ASN A 162 -23.59 29.71 -16.26
N PHE A 163 -24.90 29.53 -16.34
CA PHE A 163 -25.72 30.07 -17.42
C PHE A 163 -27.14 30.38 -16.92
N PHE A 164 -27.38 31.69 -16.85
CA PHE A 164 -28.62 32.48 -16.71
C PHE A 164 -29.41 32.41 -15.41
#